data_AF-A0AAW2TF15-F1
#
_entry.id   AF-A0AAW2TF15-F1
#
_cell.length_a   1.000
_cell.length_b   1.000
_cell.length_c   1.000
_cell.angle_alpha   90.00
_cell.angle_beta   90.00
_cell.angle_gamma   90.00
#
_symmetry.space_group_name_H-M   'P 1'
#
loop_
_entity.id
_entity.type
_entity.pdbx_description
1 polymer ?
#
loop_
_entity_poly.entity_id
_entity_poly.type
_entity_poly.pdbx_seq_one_letter_code
_entity_poly.pdbx_strand_id
1 'polypeptide(L)'
;MEINPDNGIMEELRKRAEADKNDKSVKDLVLLLFETALLTSGFSLDDPNTFASRIHRMLKLGLSIDEDEGGDDADIPALEEEGNEESKMEEVD
;
A
#
# COMPACT_ATOMS: atom_id res chain seq x y z
N MET A 1 6.81 13.03 -1.65
CA MET A 1 7.50 11.85 -2.20
C MET A 1 8.40 12.34 -3.32
N GLU A 2 9.71 12.29 -3.11
CA GLU A 2 10.69 12.58 -4.15
C GLU A 2 11.06 11.28 -4.88
N ILE A 3 11.27 11.35 -6.19
CA ILE A 3 11.56 10.18 -7.04
C ILE A 3 13.02 10.23 -7.49
N ASN A 4 13.74 9.11 -7.33
CA ASN A 4 15.07 8.94 -7.91
C ASN A 4 14.95 8.39 -9.36
N PRO A 5 15.30 9.17 -10.40
CA PRO A 5 15.20 8.74 -11.79
C PRO A 5 16.19 7.63 -12.16
N ASP A 6 17.32 7.49 -11.43
CA ASP A 6 18.35 6.48 -11.70
C ASP A 6 18.03 5.12 -11.05
N ASN A 7 16.90 5.00 -10.36
CA ASN A 7 16.46 3.75 -9.75
C ASN A 7 15.77 2.86 -10.78
N GLY A 8 16.29 1.64 -10.99
CA GLY A 8 15.74 0.69 -11.97
C GLY A 8 14.27 0.31 -11.73
N ILE A 9 13.78 0.38 -10.49
CA ILE A 9 12.34 0.17 -10.17
C ILE A 9 11.50 1.30 -10.78
N MET A 10 11.97 2.54 -10.68
CA MET A 10 11.26 3.71 -11.24
C MET A 10 11.24 3.68 -12.76
N GLU A 11 12.34 3.26 -13.40
CA GLU A 11 12.38 3.07 -14.85
C GLU A 11 11.39 2.00 -15.33
N GLU A 12 11.31 0.87 -14.62
CA GLU A 12 10.40 -0.22 -14.97
C GLU A 12 8.94 0.18 -14.75
N LEU A 13 8.63 0.85 -13.63
CA LEU A 13 7.29 1.40 -13.38
C LEU A 13 6.88 2.39 -14.46
N ARG A 14 7.79 3.24 -14.93
CA ARG A 14 7.53 4.17 -16.04
C ARG A 14 7.15 3.42 -17.31
N LYS A 15 7.96 2.44 -17.72
CA LYS A 15 7.70 1.64 -18.93
C LYS A 15 6.35 0.94 -18.88
N ARG A 16 6.00 0.34 -17.74
CA ARG A 16 4.71 -0.35 -17.56
C ARG A 16 3.54 0.63 -17.58
N ALA A 17 3.66 1.77 -16.92
CA ALA A 17 2.63 2.81 -16.93
C ALA A 17 2.43 3.43 -18.33
N GLU A 18 3.49 3.54 -19.14
CA GLU A 18 3.42 3.98 -20.53
C GLU A 18 2.73 2.94 -21.43
N ALA A 19 2.95 1.64 -21.16
CA ALA A 19 2.31 0.55 -21.89
C ALA A 19 0.81 0.44 -21.55
N ASP A 20 0.44 0.51 -20.27
CA ASP A 20 -0.95 0.56 -19.83
C ASP A 20 -1.12 1.44 -18.57
N LYS A 21 -1.78 2.58 -18.75
CA LYS A 21 -2.09 3.53 -17.67
C LYS A 21 -3.16 3.00 -16.70
N ASN A 22 -3.90 1.97 -17.10
CA ASN A 22 -4.97 1.38 -16.32
C ASN A 22 -4.56 0.09 -15.62
N ASP A 23 -3.31 -0.34 -15.77
CA ASP A 23 -2.79 -1.52 -15.08
C ASP A 23 -2.93 -1.34 -13.56
N LYS A 24 -3.81 -2.15 -12.97
CA LYS A 24 -4.11 -2.15 -11.53
C LYS A 24 -2.85 -2.49 -10.73
N SER A 25 -2.04 -3.43 -11.19
CA SER A 25 -0.81 -3.85 -10.51
C SER A 25 0.20 -2.71 -10.42
N VAL A 26 0.35 -1.92 -11.48
CA VAL A 26 1.26 -0.76 -11.51
C VAL A 26 0.78 0.32 -10.54
N LYS A 27 -0.53 0.61 -10.52
CA LYS A 27 -1.11 1.58 -9.57
C LYS A 27 -0.87 1.16 -8.12
N ASP A 28 -1.01 -0.13 -7.84
CA ASP A 28 -0.74 -0.66 -6.51
C ASP A 28 0.73 -0.60 -6.13
N LEU A 29 1.65 -0.95 -7.04
CA LEU A 29 3.08 -0.80 -6.74
C LEU A 29 3.45 0.66 -6.44
N VAL A 30 2.87 1.63 -7.14
CA VAL A 30 3.12 3.06 -6.90
C VAL A 30 2.58 3.49 -5.52
N LEU A 31 1.37 3.05 -5.15
CA LEU A 31 0.81 3.31 -3.82
C LEU A 31 1.66 2.69 -2.71
N LEU A 32 2.09 1.44 -2.89
CA LEU A 32 2.95 0.75 -1.94
C LEU A 32 4.30 1.47 -1.76
N LEU A 33 4.89 1.94 -2.86
CA LEU A 33 6.12 2.74 -2.84
C LEU A 33 5.92 4.04 -2.05
N PHE A 34 4.80 4.72 -2.25
CA PHE A 34 4.44 5.94 -1.52
C PHE A 34 4.28 5.70 -0.02
N GLU A 35 3.51 4.70 0.40
CA GLU A 35 3.27 4.36 1.81
C GLU A 35 4.56 3.90 2.50
N THR A 36 5.40 3.14 1.80
CA THR A 36 6.73 2.74 2.30
C THR A 36 7.63 3.96 2.50
N ALA A 37 7.62 4.91 1.56
CA ALA A 37 8.36 6.17 1.70
C ALA A 37 7.82 7.02 2.85
N LEU A 38 6.50 7.01 3.09
CA LEU A 38 5.85 7.71 4.19
C LEU A 38 6.32 7.15 5.54
N LEU A 39 6.25 5.82 5.72
CA LEU A 39 6.71 5.12 6.92
C LEU A 39 8.20 5.35 7.21
N THR A 40 9.06 5.18 6.20
CA THR A 40 10.52 5.35 6.35
C THR A 40 10.91 6.81 6.60
N SER A 41 10.07 7.77 6.21
CA SER A 41 10.24 9.19 6.51
C SER A 41 9.68 9.58 7.88
N GLY A 42 9.14 8.63 8.66
CA GLY A 42 8.65 8.85 10.02
C GLY A 42 7.21 9.34 10.13
N PHE A 43 6.43 9.25 9.04
CA PHE A 43 5.01 9.59 9.06
C PHE A 43 4.15 8.35 9.32
N SER A 44 2.98 8.57 9.90
CA SER A 44 1.95 7.55 10.05
C SER A 44 1.21 7.31 8.74
N LEU A 45 0.63 6.11 8.59
CA LEU A 45 -0.29 5.81 7.50
C LEU A 45 -1.70 6.29 7.84
N ASP A 46 -2.43 6.77 6.85
CA ASP A 46 -3.85 7.15 7.01
C ASP A 46 -4.73 5.92 7.25
N ASP A 47 -4.47 4.83 6.50
CA ASP A 47 -5.17 3.56 6.65
C ASP A 47 -4.19 2.37 6.57
N PRO A 48 -3.71 1.87 7.73
CA PRO A 48 -2.82 0.71 7.79
C PRO A 48 -3.44 -0.58 7.24
N ASN A 49 -4.76 -0.74 7.30
CA ASN A 49 -5.43 -1.96 6.82
C ASN A 49 -5.37 -2.04 5.30
N THR A 50 -5.63 -0.92 4.61
CA THR A 50 -5.49 -0.85 3.14
C THR A 50 -4.05 -1.14 2.69
N PHE A 51 -3.05 -0.64 3.41
CA PHE A 51 -1.63 -0.96 3.15
C PHE A 51 -1.34 -2.46 3.32
N ALA A 52 -1.81 -3.07 4.41
CA ALA A 52 -1.64 -4.50 4.67
C ALA A 52 -2.31 -5.38 3.60
N SER A 53 -3.55 -5.07 3.23
CA SER A 53 -4.28 -5.75 2.15
C SER A 53 -3.52 -5.67 0.82
N ARG A 54 -2.89 -4.53 0.52
CA ARG A 54 -2.06 -4.37 -0.67
C ARG A 54 -0.81 -5.26 -0.64
N ILE A 55 -0.13 -5.35 0.51
CA ILE A 55 1.02 -6.26 0.69
C ILE A 55 0.59 -7.72 0.50
N HIS A 56 -0.52 -8.13 1.09
CA HIS A 56 -1.03 -9.49 0.96
C HIS A 56 -1.34 -9.87 -0.48
N ARG A 57 -1.96 -8.96 -1.25
CA ARG A 57 -2.19 -9.19 -2.67
C ARG A 57 -0.90 -9.29 -3.48
N MET A 58 0.11 -8.47 -3.18
CA MET A 58 1.43 -8.58 -3.83
C MET A 58 2.12 -9.90 -3.50
N LEU A 59 1.98 -10.41 -2.27
CA LEU A 59 2.49 -11.72 -1.87
C LEU A 59 1.78 -12.85 -2.63
N LYS A 60 0.44 -12.80 -2.74
CA LYS A 60 -0.34 -13.77 -3.52
C LYS A 60 0.12 -13.80 -4.98
N LEU A 61 0.24 -12.64 -5.61
CA LEU A 61 0.77 -12.51 -6.98
C LEU A 61 2.20 -13.06 -7.12
N GLY A 62 3.09 -12.72 -6.19
CA GLY A 62 4.48 -13.19 -6.21
C GLY A 62 4.62 -14.71 -6.02
N LEU A 63 3.68 -15.33 -5.31
CA LEU A 63 3.60 -16.78 -5.10
C LEU A 63 2.75 -17.49 -6.16
N SER A 64 2.18 -16.77 -7.13
CA SER A 64 1.23 -17.30 -8.13
C SER A 64 0.04 -18.03 -7.49
N ILE A 65 -0.45 -17.51 -6.36
CA ILE A 65 -1.66 -17.99 -5.70
C ILE A 65 -2.84 -17.24 -6.32
N ASP A 66 -3.74 -17.97 -6.98
CA ASP A 66 -4.93 -17.39 -7.60
C ASP A 66 -5.81 -16.70 -6.53
N GLU A 67 -6.35 -15.53 -6.87
CA GLU A 67 -7.27 -14.78 -6.00
C GLU A 67 -8.58 -15.58 -5.72
N ASP A 68 -8.83 -16.65 -6.49
CA ASP A 68 -10.01 -17.52 -6.39
C ASP A 68 -9.83 -18.75 -5.46
N GLU A 69 -8.61 -19.13 -5.06
CA GLU A 69 -8.39 -20.32 -4.21
C GLU A 69 -8.54 -20.06 -2.70
N GLY A 70 -8.70 -18.80 -2.30
CA GLY A 70 -9.04 -18.41 -0.94
C GLY A 70 -10.24 -17.50 -1.00
N GLY A 71 -11.42 -18.06 -0.71
CA GLY A 71 -12.65 -17.31 -0.56
C GLY A 71 -12.43 -16.04 0.25
N ASP A 72 -13.10 -14.99 -0.22
CA ASP A 72 -13.35 -13.74 0.47
C ASP A 72 -12.19 -12.71 0.59
N ASP A 73 -12.18 -11.80 -0.39
CA ASP A 73 -12.01 -10.35 -0.11
C ASP A 73 -13.18 -9.79 0.77
N ALA A 74 -14.10 -10.64 1.23
CA ALA A 74 -15.23 -10.34 2.11
C ALA A 74 -15.07 -10.81 3.58
N ASP A 75 -13.93 -11.40 3.96
CA ASP A 75 -13.66 -12.00 5.29
C ASP A 75 -12.45 -11.33 5.95
N ILE A 76 -12.10 -10.14 5.48
CA ILE A 76 -11.51 -9.14 6.37
C ILE A 76 -12.72 -8.50 7.03
N PRO A 77 -13.01 -8.77 8.32
CA PRO A 77 -14.04 -8.00 9.00
C PRO A 77 -13.68 -6.53 8.81
N ALA A 78 -14.63 -5.73 8.33
CA ALA A 78 -14.54 -4.29 8.51
C ALA A 78 -14.39 -4.10 10.01
N LEU A 79 -13.16 -3.82 10.47
CA LEU A 79 -12.92 -3.49 11.85
C LEU A 79 -13.73 -2.23 12.07
N GLU A 80 -14.82 -2.40 12.82
CA GLU A 80 -15.72 -1.34 13.21
C GLU A 80 -14.88 -0.15 13.67
N GLU A 81 -15.25 1.06 13.23
CA GLU A 81 -14.69 2.31 13.74
C GLU A 81 -15.03 2.43 15.24
N GLU A 82 -14.34 1.67 16.09
CA GLU A 82 -14.34 1.87 17.53
C GLU A 82 -13.12 2.69 17.91
N GLY A 83 -13.38 3.99 18.10
CA GLY A 83 -12.56 4.83 18.95
C GLY A 83 -11.30 5.42 18.32
N ASN A 84 -11.47 6.43 17.48
CA ASN A 84 -10.51 7.54 17.47
C ASN A 84 -10.64 8.29 18.81
N GLU A 85 -10.19 7.64 19.90
CA GLU A 85 -9.87 8.32 21.14
C GLU A 85 -8.76 9.32 20.82
N GLU A 86 -9.06 10.60 21.05
CA GLU A 86 -8.14 11.72 21.02
C GLU A 86 -6.73 11.30 21.42
N SER A 87 -5.83 11.24 20.44
CA SER A 87 -4.39 11.39 20.70
C SER A 87 -4.16 12.83 21.17
N LYS A 88 -4.54 13.08 22.42
CA LYS A 88 -4.21 14.28 23.17
C LYS A 88 -2.73 14.15 23.53
N MET A 89 -1.88 14.61 22.61
CA MET A 89 -0.46 14.79 22.88
C MET A 89 -0.30 15.58 24.19
N GLU A 90 0.42 14.96 25.10
CA GLU A 90 0.87 15.46 26.38
C GLU A 90 1.58 16.81 26.19
N GLU A 91 0.97 17.90 26.69
CA GLU A 91 1.71 19.15 26.92
C GLU A 91 2.69 18.88 28.07
N VAL A 92 3.97 18.84 27.70
CA VAL A 92 5.09 18.94 28.63
C VAL A 92 5.30 20.41 29.01
N ASP A 93 5.04 20.75 30.27
CA ASP A 93 5.61 21.91 30.97
C ASP A 93 6.22 21.41 32.29
#